data_AF-A0A2N5KX49-F1
#
_entry.id   AF-A0A2N5KX49-F1
#
_cell.length_a   1.000
_cell.length_b   1.000
_cell.length_c   1.000
_cell.angle_alpha   90.00
_cell.angle_beta   90.00
_cell.angle_gamma   90.00
#
_symmetry.space_group_name_H-M   'P 1'
#
loop_
_entity.id
_entity.type
_entity.pdbx_description
1 polymer ?
#
loop_
_entity_poly.entity_id
_entity_poly.type
_entity_poly.pdbx_seq_one_letter_code
_entity_poly.pdbx_strand_id
1 'polypeptide(L)' 'MNKRIFKNQTTETGDIPFYKIGTFGKKADSFISRKLFEQYKKRYPYPQKGDLLISASGSIGRIIEYKGFSNDFY' A
#
# COMPACT_ATOMS: atom_id res chain seq x y z
N MET A 1 -13.39 4.39 -12.13
CA MET A 1 -12.19 5.20 -12.47
C MET A 1 -11.02 4.69 -11.63
N ASN A 2 -10.01 4.07 -12.25
CA ASN A 2 -8.84 3.54 -11.54
C ASN A 2 -7.96 4.71 -11.08
N LYS A 3 -7.81 4.89 -9.77
CA LYS A 3 -6.91 5.91 -9.22
C LYS A 3 -5.50 5.33 -9.14
N ARG A 4 -4.55 6.05 -9.70
CA ARG A 4 -3.13 5.68 -9.74
C ARG A 4 -2.36 6.68 -8.89
N ILE A 5 -1.42 6.17 -8.10
CA ILE A 5 -0.37 7.00 -7.49
C ILE A 5 0.77 7.04 -8.52
N PHE A 6 1.21 8.24 -8.89
CA PHE A 6 2.28 8.44 -9.87
C PHE A 6 3.66 8.44 -9.20
N LYS A 7 4.73 8.15 -9.97
CA LYS A 7 6.11 8.11 -9.45
C LYS A 7 6.52 9.43 -8.78
N ASN A 8 6.09 10.58 -9.30
CA ASN A 8 6.37 11.89 -8.71
C ASN A 8 5.60 12.17 -7.40
N GLN A 9 4.63 11.32 -7.04
CA GLN A 9 3.91 11.38 -5.77
C GLN A 9 4.50 10.42 -4.72
N THR A 10 5.56 9.70 -5.09
CA THR A 10 6.26 8.75 -4.22
C THR A 10 7.69 9.19 -3.95
N THR A 11 8.21 8.81 -2.78
CA THR A 11 9.59 9.02 -2.36
C THR A 11 10.25 7.67 -2.04
N GLU A 12 11.58 7.61 -2.06
CA GLU A 12 12.34 6.40 -1.69
C GLU A 12 12.39 6.18 -0.18
N THR A 13 12.15 7.23 0.60
CA THR A 13 12.07 7.22 2.07
C THR A 13 10.83 7.97 2.54
N GLY A 14 10.24 7.54 3.66
CA GLY A 14 9.07 8.21 4.25
C GLY A 14 8.34 7.33 5.26
N ASP A 15 7.20 7.82 5.76
CA ASP A 15 6.49 7.17 6.86
C ASP A 15 5.41 6.18 6.39
N ILE A 16 4.73 6.49 5.28
CA ILE A 16 3.60 5.68 4.81
C ILE A 16 4.06 4.81 3.63
N PRO A 17 4.21 3.49 3.82
CA PRO A 17 4.66 2.60 2.75
C PRO A 17 3.60 2.51 1.65
N PHE A 18 4.07 2.53 0.40
CA PHE A 18 3.27 2.30 -0.79
C PHE A 18 3.85 1.14 -1.58
N TYR A 19 3.11 0.03 -1.61
CA TYR A 19 3.58 -1.20 -2.26
C TYR A 19 3.17 -1.23 -3.74
N LYS A 20 4.18 -1.34 -4.60
CA LYS A 20 3.99 -1.66 -6.03
C LYS A 20 3.83 -3.16 -6.17
N ILE A 21 3.37 -3.63 -7.33
CA ILE A 21 3.26 -5.09 -7.63
C ILE A 21 4.54 -5.85 -7.28
N GLY A 22 5.72 -5.32 -7.63
CA GLY A 22 7.01 -5.99 -7.38
C GLY A 22 7.46 -6.00 -5.91
N THR A 23 6.95 -5.07 -5.10
CA THR A 23 7.29 -4.91 -3.68
C THR A 23 6.17 -5.35 -2.73
N PHE A 24 5.02 -5.76 -3.27
CA PHE A 24 3.89 -6.26 -2.50
C PHE A 24 4.24 -7.52 -1.70
N GLY A 25 4.08 -7.44 -0.37
CA GLY A 25 4.50 -8.47 0.58
C GLY A 25 6.01 -8.55 0.84
N LYS A 26 6.77 -7.52 0.47
CA LYS A 26 8.22 -7.37 0.75
C LYS A 26 8.48 -6.08 1.53
N LYS A 27 9.75 -5.74 1.75
CA LYS A 27 10.16 -4.44 2.29
C LYS A 27 9.73 -3.30 1.35
N ALA A 28 9.18 -2.23 1.93
CA ALA A 28 8.78 -1.05 1.18
C ALA A 28 10.01 -0.33 0.60
N ASP A 29 9.91 0.04 -0.67
CA ASP A 29 10.89 0.81 -1.44
C ASP A 29 10.34 2.18 -1.87
N SER A 30 9.09 2.46 -1.50
CA SER A 30 8.34 3.59 -2.01
C SER A 30 7.35 4.04 -0.96
N PHE A 31 7.26 5.34 -0.77
CA PHE A 31 6.47 5.96 0.29
C PHE A 31 5.62 7.08 -0.28
N ILE A 32 4.46 7.33 0.32
CA ILE A 32 3.58 8.44 -0.02
C ILE A 32 3.46 9.39 1.18
N SER A 33 3.09 10.65 0.91
CA SER A 33 2.83 11.58 2.00
C SER A 33 1.62 11.16 2.83
N ARG A 34 1.66 11.42 4.14
CA ARG A 34 0.51 11.22 5.04
C ARG A 34 -0.75 11.93 4.55
N LYS A 35 -0.61 13.14 4.01
CA LYS A 35 -1.73 13.90 3.42
C LYS A 35 -2.40 13.11 2.30
N LEU A 36 -1.63 12.52 1.39
CA LEU A 36 -2.16 11.73 0.29
C LEU A 36 -2.84 10.44 0.81
N PHE A 37 -2.22 9.77 1.78
CA PHE A 37 -2.79 8.60 2.42
C PHE A 37 -4.15 8.88 3.06
N GLU A 38 -4.27 9.90 3.90
CA GLU A 38 -5.53 10.24 4.58
C GLU A 38 -6.63 10.64 3.59
N GLN A 39 -6.27 11.36 2.52
CA GLN A 39 -7.22 11.69 1.44
C GLN A 39 -7.80 10.44 0.76
N TYR A 40 -6.96 9.42 0.53
CA TYR A 40 -7.41 8.16 -0.08
C TYR A 40 -8.19 7.30 0.90
N LYS A 41 -7.71 7.17 2.15
CA LYS A 41 -8.36 6.41 3.21
C LYS A 41 -9.78 6.92 3.51
N LYS A 42 -10.01 8.23 3.44
CA LYS A 42 -11.35 8.82 3.62
C LYS A 42 -12.28 8.55 2.43
N ARG A 43 -11.74 8.37 1.23
CA ARG A 43 -12.51 8.28 -0.02
C ARG A 43 -12.80 6.84 -0.44
N TYR A 44 -12.01 5.86 0.00
CA TYR A 44 -12.11 4.47 -0.41
C TYR A 44 -12.11 3.52 0.78
N PRO A 45 -12.71 2.33 0.64
CA PRO A 45 -12.57 1.28 1.64
C PRO A 45 -11.11 1.01 1.96
N TYR A 46 -10.80 0.90 3.24
CA TYR A 46 -9.47 0.61 3.75
C TYR A 46 -9.53 -0.74 4.48
N PRO A 47 -8.55 -1.64 4.26
CA PRO A 47 -8.61 -2.98 4.82
C PRO A 47 -8.58 -2.97 6.35
N GLN A 48 -9.20 -3.99 6.93
CA GLN A 48 -9.21 -4.29 8.35
C GLN A 48 -8.24 -5.41 8.66
N LYS A 49 -7.71 -5.44 9.88
CA LYS A 49 -6.79 -6.50 10.32
C LYS A 49 -7.44 -7.87 10.09
N GLY A 50 -6.74 -8.76 9.39
CA GLY A 50 -7.23 -10.08 8.99
C GLY A 50 -7.71 -10.15 7.54
N ASP A 51 -7.94 -9.02 6.86
CA ASP A 51 -8.32 -9.01 5.44
C ASP A 51 -7.19 -9.58 4.57
N LEU A 52 -7.56 -10.33 3.53
CA LEU A 52 -6.62 -10.85 2.55
C LEU A 52 -6.47 -9.87 1.38
N LEU A 53 -5.25 -9.39 1.16
CA LEU A 53 -4.88 -8.54 0.05
C LEU A 53 -4.23 -9.38 -1.05
N ILE A 54 -4.67 -9.21 -2.29
CA ILE A 54 -4.21 -9.98 -3.45
C ILE A 54 -3.60 -9.03 -4.47
N SER A 55 -2.37 -9.31 -4.93
CA SER A 55 -1.82 -8.61 -6.10
C SER A 55 -2.39 -9.20 -7.39
N ALA A 56 -2.72 -8.35 -8.37
CA ALA A 56 -3.13 -8.77 -9.70
C ALA A 56 -2.21 -8.13 -10.73
N SER A 57 -1.37 -8.93 -11.39
CA SER A 57 -0.34 -8.47 -12.34
C SER A 57 -0.33 -9.35 -13.59
N GLY A 58 -1.42 -9.26 -14.37
CA GLY A 58 -1.71 -10.17 -15.48
C GLY A 58 -2.58 -11.35 -15.04
N SER A 59 -2.16 -12.07 -14.01
CA SER A 59 -2.92 -13.14 -13.34
C SER A 59 -3.08 -12.85 -11.83
N ILE A 60 -3.61 -13.82 -11.07
CA ILE A 60 -3.64 -13.77 -9.59
C ILE A 60 -2.21 -13.92 -9.07
N GLY A 61 -1.75 -12.91 -8.34
CA GLY A 61 -0.43 -12.83 -7.74
C GLY A 61 -0.40 -13.26 -6.28
N ARG A 62 0.41 -12.58 -5.48
CA ARG A 62 0.63 -12.91 -4.06
C ARG A 62 -0.59 -12.53 -3.22
N ILE A 63 -0.95 -13.40 -2.29
CA ILE A 63 -1.95 -13.14 -1.25
C ILE A 63 -1.20 -12.87 0.06
N ILE A 64 -1.54 -11.80 0.77
CA ILE A 64 -1.02 -11.48 2.09
C ILE A 64 -2.17 -11.11 3.04
N GLU A 65 -2.03 -11.46 4.31
CA GLU A 65 -2.96 -10.99 5.34
C GLU A 65 -2.56 -9.58 5.79
N TYR A 66 -3.52 -8.66 5.79
CA TYR A 66 -3.32 -7.33 6.32
C TYR A 66 -3.24 -7.38 7.85
N LYS A 67 -2.06 -7.11 8.40
CA LYS A 67 -1.80 -7.18 9.85
C LYS A 67 -2.25 -5.95 10.63
N GLY A 68 -2.85 -4.96 9.97
CA GLY A 68 -3.20 -3.68 10.55
C GLY A 68 -2.09 -2.64 10.39
N PHE A 69 -2.39 -1.40 10.76
CA PHE A 69 -1.41 -0.33 10.87
C PHE A 69 -0.75 -0.44 12.27
N SER A 70 0.10 -1.44 12.49
CA SER A 70 0.99 -1.43 13.65
C SER A 70 2.27 -0.70 13.27
N ASN A 71 2.72 0.20 14.14
CA ASN A 71 3.99 0.94 14.00
C ASN A 71 5.23 0.02 14.10
N ASP A 72 5.03 -1.30 14.13
CA ASP A 72 6.01 -2.30 14.51
C ASP A 72 6.54 -3.09 13.30
N PHE A 73 6.98 -2.37 12.27
CA PHE A 73 8.02 -2.90 11.39
C PHE A 73 9.37 -2.43 11.94
N TYR A 74 9.81 -3.04 13.04
CA TYR A 74 11.21 -3.09 13.47
C TYR A 74 11.77 -4.48 13.16
#